data_AF-A0A8S9H5X2-F1
#
_entry.id   AF-A0A8S9H5X2-F1
#
_cell.length_a   1.000
_cell.length_b   1.000
_cell.length_c   1.000
_cell.angle_alpha   90.00
_cell.angle_beta   90.00
_cell.angle_gamma   90.00
#
_symmetry.space_group_name_H-M   'P 1'
#
loop_
_entity.id
_entity.type
_entity.pdbx_description
1 polymer ?
#
loop_
_entity_poly.entity_id
_entity_poly.type
_entity_poly.pdbx_seq_one_letter_code
_entity_poly.pdbx_strand_id
1 'polypeptide(L)'
;MGSALETLCGQAFGAGKLSMLGVYLQRSWVILNVTALILTLLYIFAAPILASIGQTPAISSAAGVFSIYMIPQIFAYAVNFPTAKFLQSQSKIMVMAAISAAALALHVPITWFVMAKLKWGMAGLAVVLNGSWWFIDVAQLVYIFSGTCGEAWSGLSWEAFHNLWGFVRLSLASAVMLCLEVWYFMAIILFAGYLKNAEVSVAALSICMNILGWTAMVAIGMNTSVSVRVSNELGANHPRTAKFSLVVAVITSTLIGVIVSTVLLIFRNHYPSLFVGDEEVIILVKELTPILALSIVINNVQPVLSGNPSN
;
A
#
# COMPACT_ATOMS: atom_id res chain seq x y z
N MET A 1 -2.66 3.61 -9.83
CA MET A 1 -3.82 2.99 -10.54
C MET A 1 -4.89 2.41 -9.64
N GLY A 2 -4.59 1.95 -8.42
CA GLY A 2 -5.56 1.25 -7.56
C GLY A 2 -6.90 1.96 -7.35
N SER A 3 -6.92 3.28 -7.14
CA SER A 3 -8.17 4.03 -6.86
C SER A 3 -9.09 4.21 -8.07
N ALA A 4 -8.54 4.44 -9.27
CA ALA A 4 -9.34 4.60 -10.49
C ALA A 4 -10.06 3.29 -10.86
N LEU A 5 -9.33 2.18 -10.75
CA LEU A 5 -9.90 0.85 -11.00
C LEU A 5 -10.94 0.48 -9.94
N GLU A 6 -10.72 0.84 -8.67
CA GLU A 6 -11.69 0.63 -7.60
C GLU A 6 -13.03 1.30 -7.90
N THR A 7 -13.03 2.57 -8.34
CA THR A 7 -14.24 3.26 -8.75
C THR A 7 -14.90 2.57 -9.96
N LEU A 8 -14.14 2.28 -11.01
CA LEU A 8 -14.67 1.72 -12.25
C LEU A 8 -15.22 0.29 -12.07
N CYS A 9 -14.48 -0.60 -11.40
CA CYS A 9 -14.91 -1.96 -11.10
C CYS A 9 -16.08 -1.96 -10.11
N GLY A 10 -16.06 -1.12 -9.08
CA GLY A 10 -17.14 -1.07 -8.09
C GLY A 10 -18.45 -0.52 -8.67
N GLN A 11 -18.39 0.57 -9.42
CA GLN A 11 -19.59 1.10 -10.10
C GLN A 11 -20.13 0.13 -11.16
N ALA A 12 -19.25 -0.53 -11.94
CA ALA A 12 -19.68 -1.54 -12.89
C ALA A 12 -20.32 -2.75 -12.19
N PHE A 13 -19.77 -3.18 -11.06
CA PHE A 13 -20.33 -4.26 -10.25
C PHE A 13 -21.71 -3.90 -9.71
N GLY A 14 -21.84 -2.72 -9.09
CA GLY A 14 -23.13 -2.21 -8.60
C GLY A 14 -24.19 -2.06 -9.69
N ALA A 15 -23.78 -1.67 -10.90
CA ALA A 15 -24.66 -1.53 -12.06
C ALA A 15 -24.99 -2.87 -12.77
N GLY A 16 -24.51 -4.01 -12.25
CA GLY A 16 -24.72 -5.33 -12.85
C GLY A 16 -23.92 -5.59 -14.13
N LYS A 17 -22.96 -4.74 -14.49
CA LYS A 17 -22.11 -4.87 -15.69
C LYS A 17 -20.88 -5.74 -15.39
N LEU A 18 -21.11 -6.99 -15.00
CA LEU A 18 -20.08 -7.88 -14.45
C LEU A 18 -18.93 -8.14 -15.44
N SER A 19 -19.23 -8.39 -16.72
CA SER A 19 -18.22 -8.65 -17.75
C SER A 19 -17.18 -7.54 -17.91
N MET A 20 -17.54 -6.29 -17.59
CA MET A 20 -16.63 -5.15 -17.67
C MET A 20 -15.53 -5.18 -16.62
N LEU A 21 -15.71 -5.90 -15.50
CA LEU A 21 -14.69 -6.01 -14.45
C LEU A 21 -13.43 -6.69 -15.00
N GLY A 22 -13.59 -7.78 -15.75
CA GLY A 22 -12.48 -8.49 -16.39
C GLY A 22 -11.77 -7.63 -17.42
N VAL A 23 -12.50 -6.80 -18.18
CA VAL A 23 -11.94 -5.86 -19.15
C VAL A 23 -11.12 -4.77 -18.45
N TYR A 24 -11.61 -4.19 -17.35
CA TYR A 24 -10.87 -3.19 -16.59
C TYR A 24 -9.63 -3.76 -15.89
N LEU A 25 -9.70 -5.00 -15.41
CA LEU A 25 -8.56 -5.74 -14.86
C LEU A 25 -7.45 -5.87 -15.92
N GLN A 26 -7.79 -6.42 -17.09
CA GLN A 26 -6.83 -6.63 -18.17
C GLN A 26 -6.24 -5.30 -18.69
N ARG A 27 -7.09 -4.28 -18.85
CA ARG A 27 -6.64 -2.94 -19.23
C ARG A 27 -5.62 -2.38 -18.23
N SER A 28 -5.88 -2.54 -16.95
CA SER A 28 -4.97 -2.10 -15.88
C SER A 28 -3.66 -2.87 -15.89
N TRP A 29 -3.69 -4.19 -16.13
CA TRP A 29 -2.47 -4.98 -16.31
C TRP A 29 -1.62 -4.46 -17.46
N VAL A 30 -2.21 -4.18 -18.63
CA VAL A 30 -1.47 -3.65 -19.78
C VAL A 30 -0.78 -2.34 -19.41
N ILE A 31 -1.52 -1.39 -18.84
CA ILE A 31 -0.98 -0.07 -18.51
C ILE A 31 0.09 -0.17 -17.41
N LEU A 32 -0.15 -0.98 -16.36
CA LEU A 32 0.81 -1.12 -15.26
C LEU A 32 2.07 -1.87 -15.65
N ASN A 33 1.99 -2.89 -16.49
CA ASN A 33 3.18 -3.60 -16.97
C ASN A 33 4.04 -2.71 -17.86
N VAL A 34 3.42 -1.90 -18.74
CA VAL A 34 4.15 -0.88 -19.52
C VAL A 34 4.79 0.16 -18.59
N THR A 35 4.07 0.60 -17.56
CA THR A 35 4.61 1.54 -16.56
C THR A 35 5.78 0.93 -15.78
N ALA A 36 5.66 -0.33 -15.33
CA ALA A 36 6.70 -1.06 -14.63
C ALA A 36 7.95 -1.24 -15.51
N LEU A 37 7.77 -1.53 -16.81
CA LEU A 37 8.86 -1.60 -17.76
C LEU A 37 9.65 -0.28 -17.84
N ILE A 38 8.95 0.85 -17.91
CA ILE A 38 9.60 2.18 -17.90
C ILE A 38 10.34 2.41 -16.57
N LEU A 39 9.70 2.10 -15.44
CA LEU A 39 10.30 2.25 -14.11
C LEU A 39 11.49 1.32 -13.87
N THR A 40 11.60 0.22 -14.59
CA THR A 40 12.75 -0.70 -14.50
C THR A 40 14.07 0.03 -14.79
N LEU A 41 14.06 1.04 -15.66
CA LEU A 41 15.24 1.87 -15.93
C LEU A 41 15.76 2.57 -14.67
N LEU A 42 14.87 3.07 -13.81
CA LEU A 42 15.27 3.68 -12.54
C LEU A 42 15.92 2.68 -11.59
N TYR A 43 15.48 1.42 -11.61
CA TYR A 43 16.04 0.35 -10.78
C TYR A 43 17.43 -0.07 -11.29
N ILE A 44 17.58 -0.19 -12.61
CA ILE A 44 18.87 -0.51 -13.25
C ILE A 44 19.91 0.60 -12.98
N PHE A 45 19.50 1.86 -13.08
CA PHE A 45 20.39 3.01 -12.89
C PHE A 45 20.39 3.56 -11.46
N ALA A 46 19.88 2.82 -10.47
CA ALA A 46 19.77 3.31 -9.09
C ALA A 46 21.15 3.71 -8.50
N ALA A 47 22.20 2.91 -8.69
CA ALA A 47 23.54 3.24 -8.20
C ALA A 47 24.09 4.57 -8.76
N PRO A 48 24.17 4.80 -10.09
CA PRO A 48 24.66 6.07 -10.62
C PRO A 48 23.74 7.25 -10.30
N ILE A 49 22.42 7.05 -10.20
CA ILE A 49 21.47 8.09 -9.79
C ILE A 49 21.73 8.50 -8.32
N LEU A 50 21.92 7.54 -7.42
CA LEU A 50 22.20 7.84 -6.01
C LEU A 50 23.57 8.53 -5.84
N ALA A 51 24.58 8.09 -6.60
CA ALA A 51 25.89 8.72 -6.60
C ALA A 51 25.82 10.18 -7.10
N SER A 52 25.00 10.47 -8.13
CA SER A 52 24.89 11.82 -8.69
C SER A 52 24.19 12.81 -7.75
N ILE A 53 23.34 12.33 -6.83
CA ILE A 53 22.71 13.15 -5.79
C ILE A 53 23.53 13.22 -4.48
N GLY A 54 24.78 12.72 -4.49
CA GLY A 54 25.74 12.88 -3.40
C GLY A 54 25.78 11.75 -2.36
N GLN A 55 25.18 10.58 -2.63
CA GLN A 55 25.30 9.43 -1.73
C GLN A 55 26.68 8.78 -1.80
N THR A 56 27.11 8.18 -0.69
CA THR A 56 28.43 7.54 -0.60
C THR A 56 28.55 6.35 -1.58
N PRO A 57 29.76 6.01 -2.05
CA PRO A 57 29.94 4.87 -2.95
C PRO A 57 29.40 3.54 -2.38
N ALA A 58 29.57 3.32 -1.07
CA ALA A 58 29.10 2.11 -0.40
C ALA A 58 27.57 2.01 -0.41
N ILE A 59 26.86 3.10 -0.08
CA ILE A 59 25.39 3.15 -0.09
C ILE A 59 24.87 3.00 -1.51
N SER A 60 25.40 3.77 -2.46
CA SER A 60 25.00 3.73 -3.87
C SER A 60 25.18 2.33 -4.47
N SER A 61 26.31 1.67 -4.18
CA SER A 61 26.57 0.30 -4.64
C SER A 61 25.58 -0.71 -4.02
N ALA A 62 25.37 -0.65 -2.71
CA ALA A 62 24.46 -1.57 -2.02
C ALA A 62 23.01 -1.40 -2.51
N ALA A 63 22.54 -0.16 -2.61
CA ALA A 63 21.21 0.17 -3.10
C ALA A 63 21.02 -0.20 -4.58
N GLY A 64 22.04 -0.02 -5.42
CA GLY A 64 21.99 -0.44 -6.83
C GLY A 64 21.84 -1.95 -6.99
N VAL A 65 22.65 -2.73 -6.27
CA VAL A 65 22.54 -4.20 -6.27
C VAL A 65 21.16 -4.63 -5.79
N PHE A 66 20.69 -4.09 -4.66
CA PHE A 66 19.38 -4.43 -4.12
C PHE A 66 18.25 -4.04 -5.08
N SER A 67 18.32 -2.86 -5.71
CA SER A 67 17.32 -2.41 -6.68
C SER A 67 17.18 -3.38 -7.85
N ILE A 68 18.27 -3.91 -8.40
CA ILE A 68 18.20 -4.90 -9.47
C ILE A 68 17.42 -6.16 -9.02
N TYR A 69 17.66 -6.66 -7.80
CA TYR A 69 16.92 -7.80 -7.27
C TYR A 69 15.43 -7.52 -7.01
N MET A 70 15.04 -6.25 -6.91
CA MET A 70 13.65 -5.85 -6.67
C MET A 70 12.85 -5.63 -7.97
N ILE A 71 13.47 -5.76 -9.15
CA ILE A 71 12.79 -5.65 -10.44
C ILE A 71 11.61 -6.62 -10.58
N PRO A 72 11.67 -7.91 -10.18
CA PRO A 72 10.50 -8.79 -10.34
C PRO A 72 9.30 -8.33 -9.50
N GLN A 73 9.51 -7.58 -8.41
CA GLN A 73 8.46 -7.12 -7.50
C GLN A 73 7.63 -5.99 -8.10
N ILE A 74 8.23 -5.10 -8.91
CA ILE A 74 7.46 -4.06 -9.59
C ILE A 74 6.46 -4.65 -10.60
N PHE A 75 6.80 -5.78 -11.23
CA PHE A 75 5.89 -6.53 -12.09
C PHE A 75 4.84 -7.31 -11.30
N ALA A 76 5.22 -7.90 -10.16
CA ALA A 76 4.27 -8.49 -9.24
C ALA A 76 3.21 -7.45 -8.81
N TYR A 77 3.63 -6.24 -8.42
CA TYR A 77 2.71 -5.14 -8.10
C TYR A 77 1.83 -4.71 -9.28
N ALA A 78 2.36 -4.71 -10.49
CA ALA A 78 1.57 -4.42 -11.69
C ALA A 78 0.43 -5.43 -11.91
N VAL A 79 0.61 -6.68 -11.47
CA VAL A 79 -0.42 -7.72 -11.50
C VAL A 79 -1.30 -7.66 -10.25
N ASN A 80 -0.72 -7.52 -9.07
CA ASN A 80 -1.38 -7.58 -7.78
C ASN A 80 -2.44 -6.49 -7.61
N PHE A 81 -2.06 -5.22 -7.82
CA PHE A 81 -2.96 -4.11 -7.49
C PHE A 81 -4.28 -4.16 -8.28
N PRO A 82 -4.28 -4.43 -9.59
CA PRO A 82 -5.53 -4.63 -10.32
C PRO A 82 -6.32 -5.84 -9.86
N THR A 83 -5.64 -6.96 -9.64
CA THR A 83 -6.26 -8.23 -9.22
C THR A 83 -6.95 -8.08 -7.88
N ALA A 84 -6.29 -7.40 -6.94
CA ALA A 84 -6.86 -7.04 -5.64
C ALA A 84 -8.13 -6.20 -5.79
N LYS A 85 -8.14 -5.16 -6.64
CA LYS A 85 -9.33 -4.33 -6.86
C LYS A 85 -10.48 -5.08 -7.56
N PHE A 86 -10.16 -5.96 -8.50
CA PHE A 86 -11.13 -6.85 -9.12
C PHE A 86 -11.83 -7.75 -8.10
N LEU A 87 -11.07 -8.37 -7.18
CA LEU A 87 -11.63 -9.23 -6.14
C LEU A 87 -12.38 -8.42 -5.06
N GLN A 88 -11.83 -7.27 -4.67
CA GLN A 88 -12.41 -6.37 -3.68
C GLN A 88 -13.78 -5.82 -4.11
N SER A 89 -13.93 -5.39 -5.37
CA SER A 89 -15.21 -4.86 -5.87
C SER A 89 -16.35 -5.87 -5.78
N GLN A 90 -16.01 -7.16 -5.88
CA GLN A 90 -16.93 -8.30 -5.75
C GLN A 90 -17.09 -8.80 -4.30
N SER A 91 -16.53 -8.09 -3.31
CA SER A 91 -16.51 -8.49 -1.90
C SER A 91 -15.84 -9.85 -1.63
N LYS A 92 -14.91 -10.31 -2.49
CA LYS A 92 -14.15 -11.56 -2.32
C LYS A 92 -12.95 -11.41 -1.36
N ILE A 93 -13.12 -10.63 -0.29
CA ILE A 93 -12.05 -10.17 0.61
C ILE A 93 -11.48 -11.33 1.44
N MET A 94 -12.31 -12.29 1.87
CA MET A 94 -11.86 -13.41 2.70
C MET A 94 -10.85 -14.32 1.99
N VAL A 95 -11.00 -14.49 0.67
CA VAL A 95 -10.04 -15.26 -0.13
C VAL A 95 -8.70 -14.53 -0.18
N MET A 96 -8.71 -13.22 -0.40
CA MET A 96 -7.50 -12.41 -0.38
C MET A 96 -6.83 -12.46 0.99
N ALA A 97 -7.60 -12.36 2.08
CA ALA A 97 -7.09 -12.46 3.44
C ALA A 97 -6.44 -13.82 3.72
N ALA A 98 -7.07 -14.92 3.29
CA ALA A 98 -6.53 -16.27 3.44
C ALA A 98 -5.22 -16.45 2.65
N ILE A 99 -5.17 -15.97 1.40
CA ILE A 99 -3.95 -16.00 0.57
C ILE A 99 -2.83 -15.20 1.23
N SER A 100 -3.11 -13.97 1.69
CA SER A 100 -2.12 -13.14 2.37
C SER A 100 -1.63 -13.75 3.68
N ALA A 101 -2.52 -14.38 4.45
CA ALA A 101 -2.15 -15.09 5.67
C ALA A 101 -1.24 -16.30 5.39
N ALA A 102 -1.56 -17.09 4.36
CA ALA A 102 -0.71 -18.19 3.92
C ALA A 102 0.64 -17.68 3.41
N ALA A 103 0.66 -16.60 2.64
CA ALA A 103 1.89 -15.98 2.15
C ALA A 103 2.78 -15.54 3.32
N LEU A 104 2.20 -14.90 4.34
CA LEU A 104 2.94 -14.50 5.55
C LEU A 104 3.46 -15.70 6.34
N ALA A 105 2.63 -16.73 6.52
CA ALA A 105 3.00 -17.96 7.23
C ALA A 105 4.15 -18.71 6.55
N LEU A 106 4.24 -18.65 5.21
CA LEU A 106 5.36 -19.19 4.44
C LEU A 106 6.57 -18.25 4.42
N HIS A 107 6.34 -16.93 4.30
CA HIS A 107 7.39 -15.93 4.21
C HIS A 107 8.31 -15.95 5.43
N VAL A 108 7.75 -15.97 6.64
CA VAL A 108 8.53 -15.91 7.89
C VAL A 108 9.55 -17.06 8.01
N PRO A 109 9.18 -18.35 7.94
CA PRO A 109 10.15 -19.45 8.06
C PRO A 109 11.13 -19.52 6.88
N ILE A 110 10.70 -19.17 5.66
CA ILE A 110 11.59 -19.16 4.49
C ILE A 110 12.64 -18.05 4.64
N THR A 111 12.24 -16.84 5.04
CA THR A 111 13.15 -15.74 5.32
C THR A 111 14.14 -16.12 6.42
N TRP A 112 13.67 -16.72 7.52
CA TRP A 112 14.55 -17.22 8.58
C TRP A 112 15.56 -18.24 8.04
N PHE A 113 15.12 -19.22 7.24
CA PHE A 113 16.00 -20.25 6.69
C PHE A 113 17.06 -19.66 5.76
N VAL A 114 16.65 -18.81 4.81
CA VAL A 114 17.55 -18.18 3.83
C VAL A 114 18.58 -17.27 4.52
N MET A 115 18.16 -16.51 5.53
CA MET A 115 19.05 -15.57 6.22
C MET A 115 19.94 -16.26 7.26
N ALA A 116 19.38 -17.13 8.11
CA ALA A 116 20.12 -17.73 9.22
C ALA A 116 20.92 -18.97 8.81
N LYS A 117 20.42 -19.79 7.87
CA LYS A 117 21.08 -21.04 7.46
C LYS A 117 21.86 -20.89 6.18
N LEU A 118 21.25 -20.36 5.12
CA LEU A 118 21.91 -20.23 3.82
C LEU A 118 22.84 -19.00 3.75
N LYS A 119 22.59 -17.98 4.58
CA LYS A 119 23.39 -16.74 4.66
C LYS A 119 23.53 -16.01 3.31
N TRP A 120 22.47 -16.03 2.51
CA TRP A 120 22.45 -15.41 1.17
C TRP A 120 22.41 -13.87 1.19
N GLY A 121 22.41 -13.25 2.37
CA GLY A 121 22.44 -11.80 2.53
C GLY A 121 21.26 -11.08 1.86
N MET A 122 21.49 -9.86 1.39
CA MET A 122 20.45 -9.01 0.79
C MET A 122 19.81 -9.62 -0.46
N ALA A 123 20.58 -10.35 -1.28
CA ALA A 123 20.05 -11.02 -2.46
C ALA A 123 19.04 -12.12 -2.06
N GLY A 124 19.36 -12.90 -1.02
CA GLY A 124 18.44 -13.89 -0.47
C GLY A 124 17.14 -13.28 0.03
N LEU A 125 17.23 -12.16 0.78
CA LEU A 125 16.05 -11.45 1.26
C LEU A 125 15.15 -10.97 0.12
N ALA A 126 15.75 -10.39 -0.92
CA ALA A 126 15.01 -9.95 -2.11
C ALA A 126 14.33 -11.14 -2.82
N VAL A 127 15.02 -12.26 -3.00
CA VAL A 127 14.44 -13.46 -3.64
C VAL A 127 13.21 -13.96 -2.88
N VAL A 128 13.29 -14.07 -1.54
CA VAL A 128 12.16 -14.54 -0.73
C VAL A 128 10.99 -13.55 -0.81
N LEU A 129 11.26 -12.25 -0.74
CA LEU A 129 10.23 -11.22 -0.83
C LEU A 129 9.52 -11.24 -2.19
N ASN A 130 10.28 -11.29 -3.29
CA ASN A 130 9.73 -11.42 -4.63
C ASN A 130 8.87 -12.70 -4.76
N GLY A 131 9.36 -13.82 -4.23
CA GLY A 131 8.65 -15.08 -4.23
C GLY A 131 7.31 -15.01 -3.48
N SER A 132 7.25 -14.31 -2.35
CA SER A 132 6.00 -14.10 -1.61
C SER A 132 4.98 -13.26 -2.37
N TRP A 133 5.41 -12.21 -3.06
CA TRP A 133 4.51 -11.40 -3.89
C TRP A 133 3.96 -12.20 -5.08
N TRP A 134 4.83 -12.90 -5.80
CA TRP A 134 4.39 -13.75 -6.91
C TRP A 134 3.53 -14.92 -6.45
N PHE A 135 3.76 -15.47 -5.25
CA PHE A 135 2.86 -16.45 -4.66
C PHE A 135 1.44 -15.89 -4.48
N ILE A 136 1.31 -14.66 -3.95
CA ILE A 136 0.02 -13.99 -3.80
C ILE A 136 -0.64 -13.81 -5.17
N ASP A 137 0.10 -13.31 -6.16
CA ASP A 137 -0.43 -13.06 -7.50
C ASP A 137 -0.91 -14.34 -8.17
N VAL A 138 -0.08 -15.39 -8.17
CA VAL A 138 -0.43 -16.69 -8.75
C VAL A 138 -1.65 -17.28 -8.03
N ALA A 139 -1.70 -17.24 -6.70
CA ALA A 139 -2.84 -17.76 -5.95
C ALA A 139 -4.14 -17.00 -6.27
N GLN A 140 -4.09 -15.67 -6.39
CA GLN A 140 -5.24 -14.86 -6.78
C GLN A 140 -5.67 -15.13 -8.23
N LEU A 141 -4.71 -15.27 -9.16
CA LEU A 141 -5.00 -15.59 -10.56
C LEU A 141 -5.61 -16.98 -10.71
N VAL A 142 -5.09 -17.99 -10.00
CA VAL A 142 -5.67 -19.34 -9.95
C VAL A 142 -7.11 -19.27 -9.45
N TYR A 143 -7.37 -18.51 -8.39
CA TYR A 143 -8.73 -18.30 -7.90
C TYR A 143 -9.63 -17.67 -8.98
N ILE A 144 -9.20 -16.61 -9.66
CA ILE A 144 -9.99 -15.96 -10.72
C ILE A 144 -10.25 -16.91 -11.90
N PHE A 145 -9.23 -17.66 -12.34
CA PHE A 145 -9.32 -18.54 -13.51
C PHE A 145 -10.04 -19.86 -13.22
N SER A 146 -10.23 -20.22 -11.94
CA SER A 146 -11.00 -21.41 -11.56
C SER A 146 -12.51 -21.32 -11.88
N GLY A 147 -13.00 -20.18 -12.36
CA GLY A 147 -14.42 -19.94 -12.68
C GLY A 147 -15.25 -19.46 -11.49
N THR A 148 -14.66 -19.34 -10.29
CA THR A 148 -15.36 -18.85 -9.08
C THR A 148 -15.82 -17.39 -9.15
N CYS A 149 -15.30 -16.62 -10.11
CA CYS A 149 -15.71 -15.24 -10.40
C CYS A 149 -16.86 -15.13 -11.43
N GLY A 150 -17.32 -16.24 -12.03
CA GLY A 150 -18.42 -16.25 -12.98
C GLY A 150 -18.24 -15.24 -14.13
N GLU A 151 -19.30 -14.51 -14.47
CA GLU A 151 -19.30 -13.51 -15.56
C GLU A 151 -18.31 -12.35 -15.36
N ALA A 152 -17.82 -12.11 -14.13
CA ALA A 152 -16.83 -11.08 -13.89
C ALA A 152 -15.50 -11.38 -14.61
N TRP A 153 -15.21 -12.66 -14.87
CA TRP A 153 -14.08 -13.09 -15.68
C TRP A 153 -14.53 -14.00 -16.82
N SER A 154 -14.72 -13.41 -18.00
CA SER A 154 -15.09 -14.12 -19.24
C SER A 154 -13.89 -14.53 -20.12
N GLY A 155 -12.67 -14.39 -19.60
CA GLY A 155 -11.43 -14.64 -20.36
C GLY A 155 -10.81 -13.37 -20.96
N LEU A 156 -9.78 -13.56 -21.79
CA LEU A 156 -9.05 -12.45 -22.40
C LEU A 156 -9.90 -11.72 -23.45
N SER A 157 -9.85 -10.39 -23.47
CA SER A 157 -10.63 -9.55 -24.37
C SER A 157 -9.79 -8.44 -25.00
N TRP A 158 -9.98 -8.21 -26.30
CA TRP A 158 -9.38 -7.09 -27.03
C TRP A 158 -9.90 -5.72 -26.58
N GLU A 159 -11.02 -5.68 -25.88
CA GLU A 159 -11.54 -4.46 -25.25
C GLU A 159 -10.58 -3.88 -24.20
N ALA A 160 -9.67 -4.71 -23.66
CA ALA A 160 -8.62 -4.26 -22.76
C ALA A 160 -7.74 -3.16 -23.37
N PHE A 161 -7.54 -3.18 -24.70
CA PHE A 161 -6.70 -2.23 -25.43
C PHE A 161 -7.44 -0.95 -25.88
N HIS A 162 -8.74 -0.86 -25.62
CA HIS A 162 -9.52 0.32 -25.97
C HIS A 162 -9.41 1.42 -24.91
N ASN A 163 -9.33 2.67 -25.37
CA ASN A 163 -9.32 3.89 -24.52
C ASN A 163 -8.26 3.87 -23.38
N LEU A 164 -7.05 3.38 -23.68
CA LEU A 164 -5.95 3.32 -22.71
C LEU A 164 -5.59 4.71 -22.17
N TRP A 165 -5.56 5.73 -23.03
CA TRP A 165 -5.15 7.08 -22.64
C TRP A 165 -6.11 7.72 -21.63
N GLY A 166 -7.43 7.55 -21.79
CA GLY A 166 -8.40 8.02 -20.81
C GLY A 166 -8.19 7.39 -19.44
N PHE A 167 -7.89 6.08 -19.43
CA PHE A 167 -7.60 5.34 -18.20
C PHE A 167 -6.28 5.79 -17.56
N VAL A 168 -5.23 6.03 -18.36
CA VAL A 168 -3.94 6.57 -17.90
C VAL A 168 -4.12 7.93 -17.25
N ARG A 169 -4.86 8.85 -17.90
CA ARG A 169 -5.08 10.20 -17.38
C ARG A 169 -5.76 10.19 -16.00
N LEU A 170 -6.79 9.38 -15.83
CA LEU A 170 -7.49 9.22 -14.55
C LEU A 170 -6.56 8.62 -13.48
N SER A 171 -5.77 7.64 -13.90
CA SER A 171 -4.84 6.91 -13.03
C SER A 171 -3.65 7.74 -12.56
N LEU A 172 -3.16 8.66 -13.41
CA LEU A 172 -2.03 9.53 -13.13
C LEU A 172 -2.37 10.52 -12.02
N ALA A 173 -3.55 11.14 -12.05
CA ALA A 173 -3.99 12.06 -11.00
C ALA A 173 -3.99 11.39 -9.62
N SER A 174 -4.49 10.15 -9.54
CA SER A 174 -4.49 9.38 -8.30
C SER A 174 -3.08 8.94 -7.88
N ALA A 175 -2.21 8.61 -8.84
CA ALA A 175 -0.83 8.22 -8.55
C ALA A 175 -0.05 9.40 -7.96
N VAL A 176 -0.17 10.60 -8.53
CA VAL A 176 0.50 11.81 -8.04
C VAL A 176 0.10 12.13 -6.61
N MET A 177 -1.20 12.03 -6.28
CA MET A 177 -1.69 12.27 -4.92
C MET A 177 -1.00 11.36 -3.89
N LEU A 178 -0.97 10.05 -4.14
CA LEU A 178 -0.34 9.08 -3.24
C LEU A 178 1.19 9.23 -3.20
N CYS A 179 1.82 9.51 -4.34
CA CYS A 179 3.26 9.74 -4.40
C CYS A 179 3.67 10.97 -3.58
N LEU A 180 2.92 12.07 -3.68
CA LEU A 180 3.20 13.28 -2.90
C LEU A 180 3.07 13.04 -1.40
N GLU A 181 2.09 12.24 -0.97
CA GLU A 181 1.93 11.86 0.44
C GLU A 181 3.15 11.09 0.96
N VAL A 182 3.60 10.06 0.23
CA VAL A 182 4.77 9.25 0.63
C VAL A 182 6.05 10.07 0.56
N TRP A 183 6.25 10.85 -0.50
CA TRP A 183 7.45 11.69 -0.66
C TRP A 183 7.53 12.78 0.40
N TYR A 184 6.40 13.34 0.83
CA TYR A 184 6.35 14.28 1.95
C TYR A 184 6.88 13.65 3.24
N PHE A 185 6.48 12.41 3.56
CA PHE A 185 7.02 11.71 4.73
C PHE A 185 8.52 11.43 4.61
N MET A 186 9.00 11.02 3.43
CA MET A 186 10.45 10.81 3.20
C MET A 186 11.24 12.11 3.37
N ALA A 187 10.71 13.24 2.91
CA ALA A 187 11.34 14.55 3.07
C ALA A 187 11.43 14.97 4.54
N ILE A 188 10.41 14.74 5.36
CA ILE A 188 10.45 15.05 6.80
C ILE A 188 11.57 14.27 7.50
N ILE A 189 11.68 12.96 7.23
CA ILE A 189 12.72 12.11 7.81
C ILE A 189 14.11 12.61 7.40
N LEU A 190 14.27 13.01 6.13
CA LEU A 190 15.51 13.58 5.63
C LEU A 190 15.88 14.87 6.37
N PHE A 191 14.92 15.80 6.55
CA PHE A 191 15.16 17.05 7.27
C PHE A 191 15.52 16.85 8.74
N ALA A 192 14.95 15.83 9.40
CA ALA A 192 15.33 15.47 10.75
C ALA A 192 16.81 15.08 10.89
N GLY A 193 17.39 14.49 9.83
CA GLY A 193 18.81 14.14 9.76
C GLY A 193 19.77 15.34 9.76
N TYR A 194 19.26 16.56 9.58
CA TYR A 194 20.07 17.80 9.61
C TYR A 194 19.96 18.57 10.94
N LEU A 195 19.25 18.03 11.95
CA LEU A 195 19.14 18.65 13.27
C LEU A 195 20.44 18.50 14.08
N LYS A 196 20.66 19.41 15.04
CA LYS A 196 21.90 19.44 15.86
C LYS A 196 22.18 18.11 16.58
N ASN A 197 21.14 17.42 17.04
CA ASN A 197 21.19 16.06 17.59
C ASN A 197 20.52 15.09 16.62
N ALA A 198 21.08 14.94 15.43
CA ALA A 198 20.49 14.18 14.33
C ALA A 198 20.18 12.73 14.73
N GLU A 199 21.08 12.05 15.43
CA GLU A 199 20.89 10.65 15.83
C GLU A 199 19.65 10.46 16.73
N VAL A 200 19.57 11.23 17.82
CA VAL A 200 18.44 11.18 18.77
C VAL A 200 17.14 11.61 18.09
N SER A 201 17.19 12.67 17.28
CA SER A 201 16.00 13.20 16.59
C SER A 201 15.46 12.23 15.55
N VAL A 202 16.34 11.63 14.73
CA VAL A 202 15.98 10.64 13.72
C VAL A 202 15.47 9.37 14.38
N ALA A 203 16.09 8.89 15.46
CA ALA A 203 15.63 7.72 16.19
C ALA A 203 14.22 7.92 16.77
N ALA A 204 14.00 9.05 17.48
CA ALA A 204 12.71 9.37 18.06
C ALA A 204 11.61 9.53 17.00
N LEU A 205 11.89 10.26 15.92
CA LEU A 205 10.95 10.42 14.80
C LEU A 205 10.68 9.09 14.10
N SER A 206 11.68 8.23 13.95
CA SER A 206 11.48 6.90 13.36
C SER A 206 10.52 6.06 14.18
N ILE A 207 10.60 6.09 15.52
CA ILE A 207 9.66 5.40 16.40
C ILE A 207 8.24 5.96 16.19
N CYS A 208 8.08 7.29 16.25
CA CYS A 208 6.78 7.92 16.05
C CYS A 208 6.17 7.62 14.66
N MET A 209 6.99 7.68 13.60
CA MET A 209 6.56 7.41 12.23
C MET A 209 6.21 5.93 12.02
N ASN A 210 6.91 4.99 12.68
CA ASN A 210 6.54 3.57 12.62
C ASN A 210 5.17 3.32 13.27
N ILE A 211 4.92 3.89 14.45
CA ILE A 211 3.61 3.78 15.11
C ILE A 211 2.52 4.41 14.23
N LEU A 212 2.78 5.62 13.70
CA LEU A 212 1.85 6.28 12.78
C LEU A 212 1.57 5.40 11.55
N GLY A 213 2.61 4.80 10.95
CA GLY A 213 2.51 3.88 9.83
C GLY A 213 1.64 2.65 10.13
N TRP A 214 1.79 2.04 11.31
CA TRP A 214 0.93 0.93 11.73
C TRP A 214 -0.54 1.35 11.84
N THR A 215 -0.82 2.52 12.41
CA THR A 215 -2.20 3.05 12.47
C THR A 215 -2.74 3.42 11.10
N ALA A 216 -1.89 3.95 10.21
CA ALA A 216 -2.27 4.29 8.84
C ALA A 216 -2.68 3.04 8.03
N MET A 217 -2.08 1.88 8.28
CA MET A 217 -2.52 0.62 7.64
C MET A 217 -3.97 0.26 7.97
N VAL A 218 -4.42 0.54 9.20
CA VAL A 218 -5.83 0.36 9.58
C VAL A 218 -6.73 1.34 8.82
N ALA A 219 -6.32 2.61 8.74
CA ALA A 219 -7.03 3.65 8.00
C ALA A 219 -7.13 3.33 6.50
N ILE A 220 -6.06 2.81 5.88
CA ILE A 220 -6.03 2.37 4.47
C ILE A 220 -6.98 1.18 4.25
N GLY A 221 -7.04 0.24 5.19
CA GLY A 221 -8.02 -0.86 5.17
C GLY A 221 -9.47 -0.34 5.20
N MET A 222 -9.75 0.63 6.07
CA MET A 222 -11.05 1.30 6.13
C MET A 222 -11.37 2.08 4.85
N ASN A 223 -10.40 2.82 4.30
CA ASN A 223 -10.52 3.51 3.01
C ASN A 223 -10.91 2.53 1.89
N THR A 224 -10.20 1.40 1.77
CA THR A 224 -10.49 0.39 0.75
C THR A 224 -11.91 -0.19 0.93
N SER A 225 -12.30 -0.49 2.17
CA SER A 225 -13.65 -1.01 2.48
C SER A 225 -14.75 -0.01 2.08
N VAL A 226 -14.61 1.26 2.48
CA VAL A 226 -15.61 2.29 2.16
C VAL A 226 -15.63 2.60 0.67
N SER A 227 -14.48 2.65 0.00
CA SER A 227 -14.39 2.90 -1.45
C SER A 227 -15.09 1.82 -2.26
N VAL A 228 -14.93 0.54 -1.90
CA VAL A 228 -15.70 -0.56 -2.50
C VAL A 228 -17.21 -0.39 -2.25
N ARG A 229 -17.63 -0.14 -1.00
CA ARG A 229 -19.07 -0.03 -0.70
C ARG A 229 -19.71 1.18 -1.39
N VAL A 230 -19.07 2.34 -1.32
CA VAL A 230 -19.57 3.57 -1.95
C VAL A 230 -19.66 3.41 -3.47
N SER A 231 -18.63 2.87 -4.12
CA SER A 231 -18.65 2.66 -5.57
C SER A 231 -19.72 1.63 -5.99
N ASN A 232 -19.90 0.54 -5.25
CA ASN A 232 -20.97 -0.43 -5.51
C ASN A 232 -22.36 0.17 -5.33
N GLU A 233 -22.62 0.88 -4.22
CA GLU A 233 -23.93 1.52 -3.98
C GLU A 233 -24.23 2.64 -4.99
N LEU A 234 -23.22 3.42 -5.39
CA LEU A 234 -23.39 4.41 -6.46
C LEU A 234 -23.68 3.75 -7.81
N GLY A 235 -22.99 2.65 -8.14
CA GLY A 235 -23.28 1.85 -9.35
C GLY A 235 -24.70 1.30 -9.37
N ALA A 236 -25.22 0.90 -8.21
CA ALA A 236 -26.59 0.41 -8.02
C ALA A 236 -27.64 1.54 -7.93
N ASN A 237 -27.24 2.81 -8.09
CA ASN A 237 -28.10 3.98 -7.97
C ASN A 237 -28.74 4.15 -6.56
N HIS A 238 -27.97 3.83 -5.51
CA HIS A 238 -28.35 3.96 -4.09
C HIS A 238 -27.53 5.05 -3.35
N PRO A 239 -27.67 6.34 -3.70
CA PRO A 239 -26.83 7.40 -3.14
C PRO A 239 -27.00 7.60 -1.63
N ARG A 240 -28.17 7.27 -1.05
CA ARG A 240 -28.41 7.33 0.40
C ARG A 240 -27.60 6.28 1.15
N THR A 241 -27.54 5.05 0.63
CA THR A 241 -26.76 3.95 1.20
C THR A 241 -25.26 4.19 1.05
N ALA A 242 -24.83 4.78 -0.07
CA ALA A 242 -23.46 5.24 -0.26
C ALA A 242 -23.06 6.28 0.81
N LYS A 243 -23.89 7.30 1.04
CA LYS A 243 -23.65 8.31 2.09
C LYS A 243 -23.61 7.68 3.49
N PHE A 244 -24.53 6.76 3.79
CA PHE A 244 -24.55 6.06 5.07
C PHE A 244 -23.25 5.26 5.29
N SER A 245 -22.77 4.54 4.25
CA SER A 245 -21.52 3.79 4.31
C SER A 245 -20.32 4.68 4.63
N LEU A 246 -20.25 5.88 4.03
CA LEU A 246 -19.21 6.87 4.32
C LEU A 246 -19.27 7.34 5.79
N VAL A 247 -20.47 7.69 6.28
CA VAL A 247 -20.65 8.15 7.67
C VAL A 247 -20.21 7.08 8.67
N VAL A 248 -20.62 5.82 8.46
CA VAL A 248 -20.22 4.71 9.32
C VAL A 248 -18.69 4.54 9.30
N ALA A 249 -18.07 4.57 8.12
CA ALA A 249 -16.61 4.43 8.01
C ALA A 249 -15.85 5.56 8.72
N VAL A 250 -16.30 6.81 8.60
CA VAL A 250 -15.68 7.96 9.27
C VAL A 250 -15.81 7.84 10.79
N ILE A 251 -16.99 7.47 11.30
CA ILE A 251 -17.21 7.27 12.74
C ILE A 251 -16.30 6.15 13.26
N THR A 252 -16.31 4.98 12.60
CA THR A 252 -15.50 3.84 13.01
C THR A 252 -14.00 4.17 12.97
N SER A 253 -13.51 4.82 11.90
CA SER A 253 -12.09 5.17 11.79
C SER A 253 -11.67 6.21 12.84
N THR A 254 -12.54 7.20 13.11
CA THR A 254 -12.32 8.19 14.18
C THR A 254 -12.24 7.50 15.55
N LEU A 255 -13.16 6.57 15.85
CA LEU A 255 -13.17 5.84 17.11
C LEU A 255 -11.91 5.00 17.28
N ILE A 256 -11.46 4.30 16.24
CA ILE A 256 -10.21 3.53 16.27
C ILE A 256 -9.02 4.46 16.53
N GLY A 257 -8.93 5.57 15.80
CA GLY A 257 -7.88 6.56 15.99
C GLY A 257 -7.84 7.10 17.42
N VAL A 258 -9.01 7.48 17.97
CA VAL A 258 -9.13 7.94 19.36
C VAL A 258 -8.69 6.88 20.36
N ILE A 259 -9.15 5.63 20.21
CA ILE A 259 -8.76 4.53 21.11
C ILE A 259 -7.24 4.33 21.12
N VAL A 260 -6.62 4.25 19.93
CA VAL A 260 -5.16 4.08 19.83
C VAL A 260 -4.41 5.27 20.44
N SER A 261 -4.84 6.49 20.14
CA SER A 261 -4.26 7.71 20.71
C SER A 261 -4.39 7.76 22.23
N THR A 262 -5.54 7.38 22.79
CA THR A 262 -5.74 7.30 24.25
C THR A 262 -4.82 6.27 24.88
N VAL A 263 -4.67 5.09 24.28
CA VAL A 263 -3.75 4.05 24.77
C VAL A 263 -2.30 4.57 24.79
N LEU A 264 -1.84 5.23 23.72
CA LEU A 264 -0.49 5.80 23.69
C LEU A 264 -0.27 6.89 24.74
N LEU A 265 -1.28 7.71 25.02
CA LEU A 265 -1.20 8.75 26.05
C LEU A 265 -1.16 8.16 27.46
N ILE A 266 -1.97 7.13 27.75
CA ILE A 266 -1.96 6.42 29.04
C ILE A 266 -0.61 5.76 29.28
N PHE A 267 -0.07 5.06 28.27
CA PHE A 267 1.19 4.33 28.37
C PHE A 267 2.41 5.15 27.97
N ARG A 268 2.29 6.48 27.84
CA ARG A 268 3.34 7.42 27.39
C ARG A 268 4.68 7.19 28.07
N ASN A 269 4.66 6.88 29.36
CA ASN A 269 5.88 6.71 30.15
C ASN A 269 6.57 5.35 29.97
N HIS A 270 5.87 4.35 29.42
CA HIS A 270 6.30 2.95 29.39
C HIS A 270 6.58 2.44 27.97
N TYR A 271 5.77 2.80 26.98
CA TYR A 271 5.94 2.22 25.65
C TYR A 271 7.26 2.60 24.95
N PRO A 272 7.86 3.79 25.12
CA PRO A 272 9.08 4.15 24.39
C PRO A 272 10.28 3.24 24.69
N SER A 273 10.37 2.71 25.92
CA SER A 273 11.44 1.78 26.30
C SER A 273 11.31 0.39 25.67
N LEU A 274 10.17 0.06 25.05
CA LEU A 274 10.01 -1.15 24.25
C LEU A 274 10.73 -1.06 22.90
N PHE A 275 11.00 0.17 22.42
CA PHE A 275 11.63 0.41 21.12
C PHE A 275 13.14 0.62 21.22
N VAL A 276 13.60 1.28 22.27
CA VAL A 276 15.00 1.70 22.41
C VAL A 276 15.41 1.77 23.87
N GLY A 277 16.70 1.52 24.15
CA GLY A 277 17.29 1.63 25.49
C GLY A 277 17.94 2.97 25.81
N ASP A 278 18.05 3.86 24.80
CA ASP A 278 18.65 5.20 24.95
C ASP A 278 17.69 6.14 25.67
N GLU A 279 18.15 6.72 26.78
CA GLU A 279 17.34 7.54 27.67
C GLU A 279 16.96 8.89 27.04
N GLU A 280 17.84 9.50 26.23
CA GLU A 280 17.56 10.74 25.52
C GLU A 280 16.47 10.53 24.46
N VAL A 281 16.54 9.43 23.71
CA VAL A 281 15.52 9.05 22.73
C VAL A 281 14.18 8.78 23.42
N ILE A 282 14.19 8.06 24.55
CA ILE A 282 12.98 7.78 25.33
C ILE A 282 12.31 9.08 25.79
N ILE A 283 13.07 10.04 26.33
CA ILE A 283 12.55 11.33 26.78
C ILE A 283 11.93 12.09 25.59
N LEU A 284 12.62 12.14 24.45
CA LEU A 284 12.11 12.83 23.27
C LEU A 284 10.84 12.18 22.71
N VAL A 285 10.75 10.85 22.64
CA VAL A 285 9.52 10.15 22.21
C VAL A 285 8.38 10.41 23.18
N LYS A 286 8.63 10.48 24.49
CA LYS A 286 7.63 10.91 25.47
C LYS A 286 7.14 12.30 25.13
N GLU A 287 8.00 13.27 24.87
CA GLU A 287 7.61 14.64 24.51
C GLU A 287 6.80 14.71 23.21
N LEU A 288 7.12 13.87 22.21
CA LEU A 288 6.41 13.81 20.93
C LEU A 288 5.07 13.06 20.99
N THR A 289 4.84 12.23 22.02
CA THR A 289 3.64 11.38 22.12
C THR A 289 2.31 12.14 21.97
N PRO A 290 2.11 13.34 22.57
CA PRO A 290 0.87 14.10 22.37
C PRO A 290 0.64 14.52 20.90
N ILE A 291 1.71 14.92 20.20
CA ILE A 291 1.65 15.29 18.78
C ILE A 291 1.39 14.05 17.92
N LEU A 292 2.01 12.92 18.24
CA LEU A 292 1.75 11.63 17.61
C LEU A 292 0.28 11.21 17.79
N ALA A 293 -0.25 11.30 19.01
CA ALA A 293 -1.64 10.98 19.31
C ALA A 293 -2.63 11.85 18.50
N LEU A 294 -2.37 13.16 18.39
CA LEU A 294 -3.17 14.04 17.55
C LEU A 294 -3.07 13.64 16.07
N SER A 295 -1.85 13.35 15.61
CA SER A 295 -1.57 12.95 14.23
C SER A 295 -2.29 11.64 13.88
N ILE A 296 -2.35 10.66 14.78
CA ILE A 296 -3.08 9.40 14.58
C ILE A 296 -4.58 9.67 14.36
N VAL A 297 -5.21 10.54 15.16
CA VAL A 297 -6.63 10.86 14.97
C VAL A 297 -6.88 11.48 13.60
N ILE A 298 -6.06 12.47 13.21
CA ILE A 298 -6.20 13.17 11.92
C ILE A 298 -5.96 12.21 10.74
N ASN A 299 -4.86 11.44 10.79
CA ASN A 299 -4.47 10.50 9.74
C ASN A 299 -5.35 9.26 9.67
N ASN A 300 -6.18 8.95 10.68
CA ASN A 300 -7.20 7.91 10.55
C ASN A 300 -8.45 8.40 9.80
N VAL A 301 -8.76 9.69 9.87
CA VAL A 301 -9.95 10.25 9.22
C VAL A 301 -9.66 10.64 7.77
N GLN A 302 -8.51 11.26 7.49
CA GLN A 302 -8.17 11.80 6.17
C GLN A 302 -8.23 10.74 5.06
N PRO A 303 -7.69 9.51 5.21
CA PRO A 303 -7.75 8.49 4.15
C PRO A 303 -9.17 8.04 3.86
N VAL A 304 -10.06 8.01 4.86
CA VAL A 304 -11.47 7.63 4.65
C VAL A 304 -12.20 8.69 3.82
N LEU A 305 -11.85 9.97 4.00
CA LEU A 305 -12.43 11.09 3.27
C LEU A 305 -11.80 11.33 1.89
N SER A 306 -10.57 10.86 1.65
CA SER A 306 -9.90 10.97 0.36
C SER A 306 -10.45 10.04 -0.72
N GLY A 307 -11.55 9.32 -0.43
CA GLY A 307 -12.33 8.60 -1.43
C GLY A 307 -12.71 9.53 -2.58
N ASN A 308 -12.19 9.25 -3.77
CA ASN A 308 -12.25 10.15 -4.92
C ASN A 308 -13.68 10.66 -5.22
N PRO A 309 -13.84 11.95 -5.54
CA PRO A 309 -15.07 12.44 -6.14
C PRO A 309 -15.20 11.84 -7.53
N SER A 310 -16.11 10.86 -7.70
CA SER A 310 -16.62 10.53 -9.03
C SER A 310 -17.56 11.65 -9.44
N ASN A 311 -17.18 12.43 -10.46
CA ASN A 311 -18.05 13.38 -11.16
C ASN A 311 -19.35 12.72 -11.62
#